data_AF-V6JNC3-F1
#
_entry.id   AF-V6JNC3-F1
#
_cell.length_a   1.000
_cell.length_b   1.000
_cell.length_c   1.000
_cell.angle_alpha   90.00
_cell.angle_beta   90.00
_cell.angle_gamma   90.00
#
_symmetry.space_group_name_H-M   'P 1'
#
loop_
_entity.id
_entity.type
_entity.pdbx_description
1 polymer ?
#
loop_
_entity_poly.entity_id
_entity_poly.type
_entity_poly.pdbx_seq_one_letter_code
_entity_poly.pdbx_strand_id
1 'polypeptide(L)'
;MSETIVDTEAVEAPVVQSAAEAVSDEQLVAMLVDRARNDGLQLTGEGGLLQQLTKRALESALEGEITDHVGYDKHDAAGRNSGNSRNGTRSKTVLTDVGPVEVKVPRDVADTFEPQIVKKRQRRLTGVDEMVLSLSAKGLTHGEISAHLAEVYGANVSKQTITTITDAVTEGMAEWQSRPLDRVCPVVFVDAIHVKWTWTLARSSAARYLLHVAVLAYLVRPRVAH
;
A
#
# COMPACT_ATOMS: atom_id res chain seq x y z
N MET A 1 0.83 81.85 -9.40
CA MET A 1 1.72 81.07 -10.29
C MET A 1 2.43 80.05 -9.44
N SER A 2 2.43 78.75 -9.69
CA SER A 2 1.53 77.83 -10.37
C SER A 2 2.01 76.47 -9.88
N GLU A 3 1.08 75.58 -9.57
CA GLU A 3 1.31 74.23 -9.08
C GLU A 3 2.20 73.44 -10.05
N THR A 4 3.03 72.54 -9.52
CA THR A 4 3.17 71.22 -10.17
C THR A 4 3.50 70.18 -9.10
N ILE A 5 2.44 69.50 -8.70
CA ILE A 5 2.44 68.17 -8.09
C ILE A 5 3.12 67.25 -9.12
N VAL A 6 4.21 66.58 -8.74
CA VAL A 6 4.76 65.50 -9.57
C VAL A 6 4.17 64.21 -9.04
N ASP A 7 3.12 63.76 -9.71
CA ASP A 7 2.54 62.44 -9.58
C ASP A 7 3.65 61.39 -9.72
N THR A 8 3.93 60.66 -8.64
CA THR A 8 4.71 59.42 -8.72
C THR A 8 3.74 58.34 -9.14
N GLU A 9 3.63 58.19 -10.46
CA GLU A 9 2.89 57.14 -11.13
C GLU A 9 3.32 55.77 -10.59
N ALA A 10 2.34 55.03 -10.07
CA ALA A 10 2.49 53.66 -9.63
C ALA A 10 2.98 52.82 -10.82
N VAL A 11 4.22 52.33 -10.72
CA VAL A 11 4.73 51.32 -11.63
C VAL A 11 4.04 50.02 -11.28
N GLU A 12 2.86 49.82 -11.85
CA GLU A 12 2.17 48.53 -11.89
C GLU A 12 3.06 47.59 -12.73
N ALA A 13 3.87 46.79 -12.03
CA ALA A 13 4.63 45.74 -12.65
C ALA A 13 3.66 44.82 -13.40
N PRO A 14 3.93 44.45 -14.66
CA PRO A 14 3.02 43.61 -15.41
C PRO A 14 2.94 42.27 -14.68
N VAL A 15 1.76 41.98 -14.14
CA VAL A 15 1.39 40.64 -13.70
C VAL A 15 1.50 39.78 -14.95
N VAL A 16 2.62 39.07 -15.08
CA VAL A 16 2.79 38.01 -16.06
C VAL A 16 1.80 36.92 -15.66
N GLN A 17 0.57 37.06 -16.16
CA GLN A 17 -0.40 35.99 -16.21
C GLN A 17 0.24 34.89 -17.07
N SER A 18 0.83 33.87 -16.43
CA SER A 18 1.25 32.68 -17.14
C SER A 18 -0.01 31.95 -17.59
N ALA A 19 -0.39 32.21 -18.83
CA ALA A 19 -1.43 31.51 -19.57
C ALA A 19 -0.98 30.06 -19.89
N ALA A 20 -0.96 29.23 -18.84
CA ALA A 20 -1.00 27.78 -18.94
C ALA A 20 -2.06 27.35 -17.92
N GLU A 21 -3.28 27.17 -18.40
CA GLU A 21 -4.43 26.74 -17.60
C GLU A 21 -4.05 25.49 -16.80
N ALA A 22 -3.91 25.66 -15.48
CA ALA A 22 -3.89 24.53 -14.57
C ALA A 22 -5.28 23.88 -14.65
N VAL A 23 -5.40 22.84 -15.46
CA VAL A 23 -6.61 22.00 -15.50
C VAL A 23 -6.89 21.59 -14.06
N SER A 24 -8.06 21.96 -13.55
CA SER A 24 -8.39 21.62 -12.17
C SER A 24 -8.52 20.10 -12.03
N ASP A 25 -8.20 19.56 -10.87
CA ASP A 25 -8.37 18.13 -10.60
C ASP A 25 -9.80 17.66 -10.92
N GLU A 26 -10.78 18.53 -10.71
CA GLU A 26 -12.19 18.29 -11.03
C GLU A 26 -12.44 18.16 -12.55
N GLN A 27 -11.79 18.99 -13.37
CA GLN A 27 -11.87 18.90 -14.83
C GLN A 27 -11.19 17.62 -15.36
N LEU A 28 -10.03 17.24 -14.80
CA LEU A 28 -9.35 15.99 -15.16
C LEU A 28 -10.20 14.77 -14.80
N VAL A 29 -10.81 14.77 -13.62
CA VAL A 29 -11.71 13.70 -13.19
C VAL A 29 -12.93 13.61 -14.11
N ALA A 30 -13.57 14.74 -14.45
CA ALA A 30 -14.69 14.76 -15.37
C ALA A 30 -14.31 14.16 -16.74
N MET A 31 -13.18 14.58 -17.31
CA MET A 31 -12.67 14.03 -18.58
C MET A 31 -12.39 12.52 -18.51
N LEU A 32 -11.82 12.03 -17.40
CA LEU A 32 -11.55 10.61 -17.20
C LEU A 32 -12.84 9.79 -17.08
N VAL A 33 -13.85 10.31 -16.39
CA VAL A 33 -15.17 9.67 -16.25
C VAL A 33 -15.89 9.63 -17.59
N ASP A 34 -15.88 10.72 -18.35
CA ASP A 34 -16.52 10.77 -19.67
C ASP A 34 -15.85 9.80 -20.65
N ARG A 35 -14.52 9.73 -20.64
CA ARG A 35 -13.78 8.73 -21.41
C ARG A 35 -14.13 7.31 -21.00
N ALA A 36 -14.19 7.04 -19.70
CA ALA A 36 -14.55 5.71 -19.19
C ALA A 36 -15.97 5.30 -19.60
N ARG A 37 -16.93 6.23 -19.58
CA ARG A 37 -18.30 6.00 -20.06
C ARG A 37 -18.34 5.68 -21.55
N ASN A 38 -17.58 6.41 -22.36
CA ASN A 38 -17.50 6.19 -23.80
C ASN A 38 -16.87 4.83 -24.15
N ASP A 39 -15.86 4.41 -23.37
CA ASP A 39 -15.16 3.14 -23.54
C ASP A 39 -15.90 1.96 -22.88
N GLY A 40 -17.06 2.20 -22.23
CA GLY A 40 -17.85 1.17 -21.53
C GLY A 40 -17.15 0.56 -20.31
N LEU A 41 -16.18 1.27 -19.73
CA LEU A 41 -15.36 0.78 -18.63
C LEU A 41 -16.12 0.84 -17.31
N GLN A 42 -16.07 -0.26 -16.55
CA GLN A 42 -16.51 -0.26 -15.17
C GLN A 42 -15.53 0.55 -14.30
N LEU A 43 -16.02 1.13 -13.19
CA LEU A 43 -15.16 1.87 -12.25
C LEU A 43 -14.11 0.94 -11.62
N THR A 44 -14.56 -0.23 -11.17
CA THR A 44 -13.78 -1.31 -10.54
C THR A 44 -13.92 -2.60 -11.36
N GLY A 45 -13.06 -3.60 -11.09
CA GLY A 45 -13.08 -4.89 -11.78
C GLY A 45 -12.00 -5.02 -12.87
N GLU A 46 -11.92 -6.19 -13.50
CA GLU A 46 -10.92 -6.48 -14.53
C GLU A 46 -11.13 -5.59 -15.77
N GLY A 47 -10.08 -4.89 -16.18
CA GLY A 47 -10.09 -3.87 -17.23
C GLY A 47 -10.63 -2.50 -16.78
N GLY A 48 -11.08 -2.33 -15.54
CA GLY A 48 -11.77 -1.13 -15.06
C GLY A 48 -10.89 0.14 -14.99
N LEU A 49 -11.54 1.30 -14.88
CA LEU A 49 -10.86 2.62 -14.88
C LEU A 49 -9.78 2.71 -13.80
N LEU A 50 -10.10 2.33 -12.56
CA LEU A 50 -9.16 2.41 -11.44
C LEU A 50 -7.94 1.50 -11.64
N GLN A 51 -8.14 0.33 -12.26
CA GLN A 51 -7.04 -0.60 -12.57
C GLN A 51 -6.10 0.00 -13.63
N GLN A 52 -6.66 0.65 -14.66
CA GLN A 52 -5.86 1.34 -15.69
C GLN A 52 -5.12 2.55 -15.14
N LEU A 53 -5.74 3.33 -14.25
CA LEU A 53 -5.10 4.45 -13.58
C LEU A 53 -3.96 3.97 -12.68
N THR A 54 -4.20 2.93 -11.88
CA THR A 54 -3.17 2.32 -11.02
C THR A 54 -2.01 1.79 -11.86
N LYS A 55 -2.29 1.14 -12.99
CA LYS A 55 -1.26 0.71 -13.95
C LYS A 55 -0.41 1.89 -14.42
N ARG A 56 -1.03 2.95 -14.91
CA ARG A 56 -0.32 4.13 -15.43
C ARG A 56 0.49 4.83 -14.34
N ALA A 57 -0.05 4.95 -13.14
CA ALA A 57 0.66 5.52 -12.00
C ALA A 57 1.90 4.70 -11.64
N LEU A 58 1.77 3.37 -11.54
CA LEU A 58 2.89 2.46 -11.25
C LEU A 58 3.95 2.49 -12.37
N GLU A 59 3.55 2.40 -13.63
CA GLU A 59 4.48 2.44 -14.76
C GLU A 59 5.20 3.80 -14.86
N SER A 60 4.47 4.91 -14.63
CA SER A 60 5.07 6.25 -14.62
C SER A 60 6.09 6.41 -13.50
N ALA A 61 5.78 5.91 -12.31
CA ALA A 61 6.68 6.04 -11.17
C ALA A 61 7.93 5.15 -11.33
N LEU A 62 7.77 3.94 -11.89
CA LEU A 62 8.90 3.07 -12.27
C LEU A 62 9.77 3.67 -13.38
N GLU A 63 9.17 4.38 -14.34
CA GLU A 63 9.94 5.08 -15.37
C GLU A 63 10.75 6.25 -14.77
N GLY A 64 10.19 6.95 -13.78
CA GLY A 64 10.91 7.94 -12.98
C GLY A 64 12.10 7.32 -12.24
N GLU A 65 11.90 6.21 -11.54
CA GLU A 65 12.98 5.52 -10.81
C GLU A 65 14.15 5.11 -11.73
N ILE A 66 13.88 4.63 -12.96
CA ILE A 66 14.96 4.27 -13.88
C ILE A 66 15.61 5.51 -14.53
N THR A 67 14.87 6.60 -14.77
CA THR A 67 15.48 7.89 -15.14
C THR A 67 16.48 8.32 -14.07
N ASP A 68 16.09 8.26 -12.79
CA ASP A 68 16.96 8.65 -11.67
C ASP A 68 18.17 7.71 -11.53
N HIS A 69 17.97 6.40 -11.68
CA HIS A 69 19.05 5.40 -11.60
C HIS A 69 20.09 5.54 -12.71
N VAL A 70 19.63 5.78 -13.94
CA VAL A 70 20.47 5.83 -15.14
C VAL A 70 20.98 7.26 -15.43
N GLY A 71 20.31 8.28 -14.88
CA GLY A 71 20.72 9.69 -14.92
C GLY A 71 20.31 10.46 -16.18
N TYR A 72 19.44 9.90 -17.01
CA TYR A 72 18.96 10.54 -18.24
C TYR A 72 17.60 9.98 -18.67
N ASP A 73 16.90 10.65 -19.58
CA ASP A 73 15.57 10.25 -20.06
C ASP A 73 15.59 9.26 -21.24
N LYS A 74 14.44 8.64 -21.51
CA LYS A 74 14.32 7.67 -22.59
C LYS A 74 14.64 8.34 -23.93
N HIS A 75 15.60 7.75 -24.67
CA HIS A 75 16.11 8.27 -25.95
C HIS A 75 16.95 9.56 -25.87
N ASP A 76 17.34 9.99 -24.67
CA ASP A 76 18.24 11.13 -24.52
C ASP A 76 19.64 10.82 -25.08
N ALA A 77 20.23 11.82 -25.76
CA ALA A 77 21.59 11.76 -26.26
C ALA A 77 22.63 11.68 -25.12
N ALA A 78 22.30 12.16 -23.92
CA ALA A 78 23.13 12.05 -22.72
C ALA A 78 23.47 10.59 -22.37
N GLY A 79 22.63 9.63 -22.78
CA GLY A 79 22.86 8.20 -22.56
C GLY A 79 23.83 7.51 -23.52
N ARG A 80 24.43 8.23 -24.47
CA ARG A 80 25.41 7.64 -25.40
C ARG A 80 26.77 7.49 -24.71
N ASN A 81 27.29 6.27 -24.68
CA ASN A 81 28.58 5.92 -24.04
C ASN A 81 28.62 6.16 -22.50
N SER A 82 27.47 6.18 -21.82
CA SER A 82 27.36 6.34 -20.36
C SER A 82 27.71 5.10 -19.54
N GLY A 83 28.07 3.98 -20.18
CA GLY A 83 28.43 2.71 -19.53
C GLY A 83 27.23 1.83 -19.11
N ASN A 84 26.11 2.42 -18.73
CA ASN A 84 24.84 1.71 -18.50
C ASN A 84 23.72 2.30 -19.38
N SER A 85 22.75 1.47 -19.74
CA SER A 85 21.64 1.89 -20.60
C SER A 85 20.33 1.20 -20.26
N ARG A 86 19.20 1.84 -20.60
CA ARG A 86 17.87 1.22 -20.55
C ARG A 86 17.80 0.03 -21.53
N ASN A 87 17.28 -1.10 -21.08
CA ASN A 87 17.17 -2.35 -21.83
C ASN A 87 15.70 -2.79 -21.99
N GLY A 88 14.81 -1.87 -22.34
CA GLY A 88 13.38 -2.16 -22.48
C GLY A 88 12.70 -2.52 -21.16
N THR A 89 11.63 -3.31 -21.22
CA THR A 89 10.77 -3.61 -20.07
C THR A 89 10.44 -5.10 -19.96
N ARG A 90 10.05 -5.55 -18.76
CA ARG A 90 9.52 -6.88 -18.47
C ARG A 90 8.10 -6.74 -17.91
N SER A 91 7.16 -7.56 -18.38
CA SER A 91 5.82 -7.63 -17.79
C SER A 91 5.83 -8.33 -16.43
N LYS A 92 5.04 -7.79 -15.50
CA LYS A 92 4.85 -8.34 -14.16
C LYS A 92 3.45 -8.03 -13.69
N THR A 93 2.70 -9.06 -13.30
CA THR A 93 1.42 -8.89 -12.61
C THR A 93 1.66 -8.65 -11.12
N VAL A 94 1.17 -7.53 -10.62
CA VAL A 94 1.24 -7.11 -9.21
C VAL A 94 -0.18 -7.08 -8.68
N LEU A 95 -0.40 -7.73 -7.54
CA LEU A 95 -1.67 -7.69 -6.86
C LEU A 95 -1.79 -6.37 -6.08
N THR A 96 -2.85 -5.62 -6.37
CA THR A 96 -3.18 -4.32 -5.76
C THR A 96 -4.59 -4.37 -5.16
N ASP A 97 -4.99 -3.32 -4.44
CA ASP A 97 -6.31 -3.24 -3.79
C ASP A 97 -7.47 -3.14 -4.79
N VAL A 98 -7.18 -2.76 -6.05
CA VAL A 98 -8.16 -2.74 -7.15
C VAL A 98 -8.09 -4.02 -8.00
N GLY A 99 -7.34 -5.02 -7.55
CA GLY A 99 -7.15 -6.31 -8.22
C GLY A 99 -5.76 -6.49 -8.86
N PRO A 100 -5.58 -7.56 -9.68
CA PRO A 100 -4.29 -7.87 -10.30
C PRO A 100 -3.98 -6.90 -11.46
N VAL A 101 -2.89 -6.14 -11.38
CA VAL A 101 -2.48 -5.18 -12.40
C VAL A 101 -1.22 -5.67 -13.12
N GLU A 102 -1.27 -5.82 -14.45
CA GLU A 102 -0.07 -6.08 -15.24
C GLU A 102 0.68 -4.77 -15.56
N VAL A 103 1.88 -4.65 -14.99
CA VAL A 103 2.78 -3.50 -15.19
C VAL A 103 4.02 -3.88 -15.99
N LYS A 104 4.53 -2.94 -16.77
CA LYS A 104 5.83 -3.03 -17.46
C LYS A 104 6.92 -2.44 -16.58
N VAL A 105 7.77 -3.30 -16.04
CA VAL A 105 8.90 -2.88 -15.20
C VAL A 105 10.12 -2.63 -16.09
N PRO A 106 10.72 -1.43 -16.06
CA PRO A 106 11.91 -1.13 -16.83
C PRO A 106 13.13 -1.85 -16.26
N ARG A 107 14.15 -2.03 -17.10
CA ARG A 107 15.42 -2.67 -16.72
C ARG A 107 16.60 -1.99 -17.37
N ASP A 108 17.77 -2.10 -16.76
CA ASP A 108 19.03 -1.63 -17.30
C ASP A 108 19.86 -2.78 -17.92
N VAL A 109 20.90 -2.44 -18.68
CA VAL A 109 21.82 -3.41 -19.30
C VAL A 109 22.72 -4.04 -18.24
N ALA A 110 23.14 -3.26 -17.23
CA ALA A 110 24.01 -3.74 -16.16
C ALA A 110 23.29 -4.57 -15.07
N ASP A 111 21.96 -4.70 -15.12
CA ASP A 111 21.09 -5.33 -14.10
C ASP A 111 21.29 -4.77 -12.67
N THR A 112 21.77 -3.53 -12.58
CA THR A 112 22.02 -2.82 -11.31
C THR A 112 20.79 -2.08 -10.79
N PHE A 113 19.75 -1.94 -11.61
CA PHE A 113 18.54 -1.22 -11.23
C PHE A 113 17.72 -2.03 -10.20
N GLU A 114 17.47 -1.44 -9.02
CA GLU A 114 16.65 -2.00 -7.95
C GLU A 114 15.43 -1.12 -7.66
N PRO A 115 14.26 -1.41 -8.28
CA PRO A 115 13.07 -0.59 -8.10
C PRO A 115 12.55 -0.65 -6.66
N GLN A 116 12.06 0.47 -6.13
CA GLN A 116 11.60 0.58 -4.75
C GLN A 116 10.08 0.50 -4.63
N ILE A 117 9.35 1.12 -5.56
CA ILE A 117 7.87 1.09 -5.60
C ILE A 117 7.35 -0.33 -5.81
N VAL A 118 7.97 -1.07 -6.75
CA VAL A 118 7.64 -2.48 -6.99
C VAL A 118 8.92 -3.31 -6.98
N LYS A 119 9.34 -3.76 -5.78
CA LYS A 119 10.61 -4.48 -5.60
C LYS A 119 10.76 -5.71 -6.51
N LYS A 120 12.01 -6.09 -6.81
CA LYS A 120 12.31 -7.32 -7.58
C LYS A 120 11.58 -8.50 -6.92
N ARG A 121 10.88 -9.31 -7.72
CA ARG A 121 10.07 -10.48 -7.30
C ARG A 121 8.85 -10.19 -6.40
N GLN A 122 8.63 -8.96 -5.94
CA GLN A 122 7.43 -8.60 -5.14
C GLN A 122 6.15 -8.68 -5.97
N ARG A 123 5.26 -9.63 -5.70
CA ARG A 123 4.01 -9.81 -6.47
C ARG A 123 2.76 -9.21 -5.81
N ARG A 124 2.89 -8.63 -4.63
CA ARG A 124 1.78 -8.04 -3.85
C ARG A 124 2.20 -6.69 -3.28
N LEU A 125 1.29 -5.72 -3.33
CA LEU A 125 1.42 -4.46 -2.58
C LEU A 125 0.77 -4.61 -1.20
N THR A 126 1.19 -3.77 -0.26
CA THR A 126 0.98 -3.91 1.20
C THR A 126 -0.49 -3.95 1.64
N GLY A 127 -1.42 -3.36 0.87
CA GLY A 127 -2.84 -3.32 1.24
C GLY A 127 -3.52 -4.70 1.36
N VAL A 128 -3.01 -5.71 0.62
CA VAL A 128 -3.52 -7.08 0.72
C VAL A 128 -3.15 -7.73 2.05
N ASP A 129 -1.95 -7.45 2.57
CA ASP A 129 -1.46 -8.06 3.80
C ASP A 129 -2.27 -7.56 5.02
N GLU A 130 -2.55 -6.25 5.08
CA GLU A 130 -3.40 -5.65 6.11
C GLU A 130 -4.84 -6.22 6.08
N MET A 131 -5.37 -6.45 4.88
CA MET A 131 -6.69 -7.06 4.71
C MET A 131 -6.72 -8.51 5.19
N VAL A 132 -5.69 -9.30 4.86
CA VAL A 132 -5.52 -10.67 5.35
C VAL A 132 -5.47 -10.69 6.89
N LEU A 133 -4.74 -9.75 7.50
CA LEU A 133 -4.67 -9.63 8.96
C LEU A 133 -6.03 -9.24 9.57
N SER A 134 -6.74 -8.29 8.96
CA SER A 134 -8.09 -7.88 9.40
C SER A 134 -9.10 -9.03 9.33
N LEU A 135 -9.11 -9.79 8.24
CA LEU A 135 -10.00 -10.95 8.09
C LEU A 135 -9.62 -12.08 9.05
N SER A 136 -8.33 -12.31 9.28
CA SER A 136 -7.85 -13.27 10.28
C SER A 136 -8.27 -12.87 11.70
N ALA A 137 -8.16 -11.57 12.03
CA ALA A 137 -8.60 -11.03 13.33
C ALA A 137 -10.12 -11.13 13.53
N LYS A 138 -10.91 -11.10 12.44
CA LYS A 138 -12.36 -11.34 12.46
C LYS A 138 -12.74 -12.83 12.60
N GLY A 139 -11.76 -13.73 12.62
CA GLY A 139 -11.97 -15.16 12.84
C GLY A 139 -12.23 -15.98 11.57
N LEU A 140 -11.97 -15.43 10.37
CA LEU A 140 -12.10 -16.19 9.14
C LEU A 140 -10.96 -17.23 9.05
N THR A 141 -11.28 -18.41 8.52
CA THR A 141 -10.29 -19.44 8.23
C THR A 141 -9.44 -19.06 7.02
N HIS A 142 -8.23 -19.61 6.93
CA HIS A 142 -7.34 -19.35 5.78
C HIS A 142 -7.97 -19.73 4.43
N GLY A 143 -8.88 -20.72 4.43
CA GLY A 143 -9.64 -21.09 3.22
C GLY A 143 -10.66 -20.04 2.81
N GLU A 144 -11.42 -19.51 3.77
CA GLU A 144 -12.40 -18.45 3.54
C GLU A 144 -11.75 -17.14 3.11
N ILE A 145 -10.63 -16.77 3.73
CA ILE A 145 -9.85 -15.59 3.33
C ILE A 145 -9.37 -15.73 1.88
N SER A 146 -8.84 -16.90 1.51
CA SER A 146 -8.41 -17.18 0.13
C SER A 146 -9.55 -17.07 -0.87
N ALA A 147 -10.72 -17.64 -0.56
CA ALA A 147 -11.91 -17.56 -1.41
C ALA A 147 -12.43 -16.12 -1.53
N HIS A 148 -12.51 -15.39 -0.41
CA HIS A 148 -12.97 -14.00 -0.38
C HIS A 148 -12.06 -13.08 -1.21
N LEU A 149 -10.74 -13.27 -1.12
CA LEU A 149 -9.78 -12.51 -1.92
C LEU A 149 -9.90 -12.83 -3.42
N ALA A 150 -10.15 -14.09 -3.77
CA ALA A 150 -10.38 -14.49 -5.15
C ALA A 150 -11.68 -13.89 -5.72
N GLU A 151 -12.76 -13.89 -4.94
CA GLU A 151 -14.08 -13.42 -5.36
C GLU A 151 -14.15 -11.89 -5.48
N VAL A 152 -13.72 -11.17 -4.44
CA VAL A 152 -13.88 -9.71 -4.37
C VAL A 152 -12.80 -8.97 -5.16
N TYR A 153 -11.57 -9.51 -5.17
CA TYR A 153 -10.40 -8.82 -5.72
C TYR A 153 -9.76 -9.53 -6.93
N GLY A 154 -10.29 -10.68 -7.37
CA GLY A 154 -9.68 -11.49 -8.43
C GLY A 154 -8.29 -12.03 -8.04
N ALA A 155 -8.01 -12.10 -6.73
CA ALA A 155 -6.69 -12.35 -6.19
C ALA A 155 -6.51 -13.82 -5.77
N ASN A 156 -5.73 -14.58 -6.52
CA ASN A 156 -5.37 -15.95 -6.11
C ASN A 156 -4.28 -15.94 -5.03
N VAL A 157 -4.69 -15.93 -3.77
CA VAL A 157 -3.81 -15.99 -2.60
C VAL A 157 -3.82 -17.39 -2.00
N SER A 158 -2.66 -18.04 -1.93
CA SER A 158 -2.54 -19.38 -1.35
C SER A 158 -2.68 -19.36 0.18
N LYS A 159 -3.15 -20.47 0.77
CA LYS A 159 -3.19 -20.63 2.24
C LYS A 159 -1.82 -20.44 2.88
N GLN A 160 -0.75 -20.92 2.22
CA GLN A 160 0.63 -20.72 2.67
C GLN A 160 0.99 -19.24 2.76
N THR A 161 0.54 -18.44 1.79
CA THR A 161 0.75 -16.98 1.83
C THR A 161 0.09 -16.38 3.06
N ILE A 162 -1.17 -16.76 3.33
CA ILE A 162 -1.92 -16.23 4.47
C ILE A 162 -1.18 -16.55 5.77
N THR A 163 -0.70 -17.80 5.91
CA THR A 163 0.12 -18.21 7.06
C THR A 163 1.38 -17.35 7.20
N THR A 164 2.12 -17.12 6.12
CA THR A 164 3.31 -16.24 6.16
C THR A 164 2.98 -14.81 6.59
N ILE A 165 1.85 -14.26 6.14
CA ILE A 165 1.40 -12.91 6.53
C ILE A 165 1.04 -12.88 8.02
N THR A 166 0.27 -13.86 8.50
CA THR A 166 -0.11 -13.94 9.92
C THR A 166 1.09 -14.19 10.82
N ASP A 167 2.07 -14.98 10.36
CA ASP A 167 3.28 -15.28 11.12
C ASP A 167 4.17 -14.04 11.29
N ALA A 168 4.16 -13.10 10.34
CA ALA A 168 4.91 -11.85 10.43
C ALA A 168 4.48 -10.98 11.63
N VAL A 169 3.24 -11.11 12.10
CA VAL A 169 2.74 -10.37 13.28
C VAL A 169 3.21 -10.99 14.60
N THR A 170 3.73 -12.22 14.58
CA THR A 170 4.20 -12.93 15.78
C THR A 170 5.35 -12.18 16.47
N GLU A 171 6.21 -11.49 15.71
CA GLU A 171 7.28 -10.67 16.28
C GLU A 171 6.71 -9.49 17.10
N GLY A 172 5.71 -8.79 16.55
CA GLY A 172 5.00 -7.73 17.27
C GLY A 172 4.22 -8.24 18.49
N MET A 173 3.75 -9.50 18.48
CA MET A 173 3.13 -10.11 19.66
C MET A 173 4.13 -10.29 20.81
N ALA A 174 5.37 -10.67 20.53
CA ALA A 174 6.39 -10.84 21.56
C ALA A 174 6.77 -9.50 22.22
N GLU A 175 6.91 -8.44 21.43
CA GLU A 175 7.11 -7.08 21.93
C GLU A 175 5.92 -6.62 22.79
N TRP A 176 4.69 -6.84 22.32
CA TRP A 176 3.48 -6.48 23.05
C TRP A 176 3.33 -7.24 24.38
N GLN A 177 3.69 -8.54 24.40
CA GLN A 177 3.67 -9.37 25.61
C GLN A 177 4.72 -8.94 26.64
N SER A 178 5.87 -8.43 26.18
CA SER A 178 6.97 -8.00 27.05
C SER A 178 6.93 -6.52 27.41
N ARG A 179 5.91 -5.79 26.96
CA ARG A 179 5.78 -4.35 27.22
C ARG A 179 5.78 -4.03 28.72
N PRO A 180 6.46 -2.96 29.17
CA PRO A 180 6.44 -2.57 30.57
C PRO A 180 5.02 -2.15 30.97
N LEU A 181 4.56 -2.62 32.14
CA LEU A 181 3.32 -2.20 32.74
C LEU A 181 3.56 -1.04 33.73
N ASP A 182 2.50 -0.30 34.04
CA ASP A 182 2.56 0.72 35.08
C ASP A 182 2.90 0.10 36.43
N ARG A 183 3.65 0.83 37.26
CA ARG A 183 4.08 0.37 38.59
C ARG A 183 2.91 0.04 39.52
N VAL A 184 1.74 0.63 39.29
CA VAL A 184 0.55 0.46 40.13
C VAL A 184 -0.66 0.18 39.23
N CYS A 185 -1.21 -1.03 39.32
CA CYS A 185 -2.53 -1.39 38.77
C CYS A 185 -3.50 -1.62 39.95
N PRO A 186 -4.35 -0.64 40.31
CA PRO A 186 -5.25 -0.76 41.47
C PRO A 186 -6.28 -1.89 41.35
N VAL A 187 -6.67 -2.24 40.11
CA VAL A 187 -7.62 -3.31 39.81
C VAL A 187 -7.09 -4.09 38.60
N VAL A 188 -7.14 -5.42 38.68
CA VAL A 188 -6.76 -6.34 37.60
C VAL A 188 -7.88 -7.36 37.43
N PHE A 189 -8.34 -7.53 36.19
CA PHE A 189 -9.27 -8.61 35.83
C PHE A 189 -8.49 -9.76 35.23
N VAL A 190 -8.87 -10.97 35.61
CA VAL A 190 -8.32 -12.22 35.07
C VAL A 190 -9.47 -12.98 34.45
N ASP A 191 -9.32 -13.36 33.19
CA ASP A 191 -10.29 -14.13 32.44
C ASP A 191 -9.63 -15.42 31.90
N ALA A 192 -10.45 -16.45 31.70
CA ALA A 192 -10.00 -17.74 31.21
C ALA A 192 -10.90 -18.24 30.09
N ILE A 193 -10.29 -18.50 28.93
CA ILE A 193 -10.99 -19.07 27.77
C ILE A 193 -10.55 -20.53 27.61
N HIS A 194 -11.53 -21.39 27.43
CA HIS A 194 -11.33 -22.82 27.27
C HIS A 194 -11.25 -23.19 25.79
N VAL A 195 -10.07 -23.58 25.31
CA VAL A 195 -9.85 -23.94 23.90
C VAL A 195 -9.37 -25.39 23.78
N LYS A 196 -9.96 -26.11 22.83
CA LYS A 196 -9.51 -27.46 22.47
C LYS A 196 -8.26 -27.35 21.59
N TRP A 197 -7.19 -27.99 22.00
CA TRP A 197 -5.94 -28.07 21.25
C TRP A 197 -5.47 -29.53 21.17
N THR A 198 -4.65 -29.84 20.16
CA THR A 198 -4.08 -31.18 19.96
C THR A 198 -2.56 -31.07 20.03
N TRP A 199 -1.91 -31.94 20.80
CA TRP A 199 -0.45 -31.97 20.93
C TRP A 199 0.12 -33.28 20.39
N THR A 200 1.22 -33.20 19.63
CA THR A 200 1.79 -34.34 18.88
C THR A 200 3.06 -34.91 19.54
N LEU A 201 3.16 -34.91 20.87
CA LEU A 201 4.16 -35.73 21.55
C LEU A 201 3.47 -36.69 22.53
N ALA A 202 3.98 -37.92 22.55
CA ALA A 202 3.64 -38.99 23.50
C ALA A 202 2.20 -39.57 23.46
N ARG A 203 2.02 -40.52 22.53
CA ARG A 203 1.50 -41.88 22.77
C ARG A 203 0.19 -42.09 23.55
N SER A 204 -0.65 -41.06 23.69
CA SER A 204 -1.96 -41.18 24.32
C SER A 204 -2.89 -40.09 23.81
N SER A 205 -3.92 -40.50 23.10
CA SER A 205 -5.05 -39.69 22.63
C SER A 205 -5.97 -39.31 23.80
N ALA A 206 -5.44 -38.54 24.75
CA ALA A 206 -6.26 -37.87 25.75
C ALA A 206 -6.53 -36.44 25.27
N ALA A 207 -7.81 -36.07 25.17
CA ALA A 207 -8.19 -34.67 25.02
C ALA A 207 -7.69 -33.92 26.27
N ARG A 208 -6.69 -33.07 26.11
CA ARG A 208 -6.16 -32.23 27.18
C ARG A 208 -6.63 -30.80 26.94
N TYR A 209 -7.18 -30.20 27.97
CA TYR A 209 -7.63 -28.82 27.94
C TYR A 209 -6.51 -27.92 28.47
N LEU A 210 -6.19 -26.85 27.74
CA LEU A 210 -5.23 -25.86 28.21
C LEU A 210 -6.03 -24.66 28.75
N LEU A 211 -5.82 -24.34 30.02
CA LEU A 211 -6.30 -23.09 30.59
C LEU A 211 -5.31 -22.00 30.18
N HIS A 212 -5.62 -21.22 29.15
CA HIS A 212 -4.87 -19.99 28.89
C HIS A 212 -5.41 -18.93 29.84
N VAL A 213 -4.63 -18.62 30.88
CA VAL A 213 -4.91 -17.49 31.78
C VAL A 213 -4.34 -16.24 31.13
N ALA A 214 -5.20 -15.46 30.48
CA ALA A 214 -4.82 -14.15 29.97
C ALA A 214 -5.07 -13.12 31.08
N VAL A 215 -4.00 -12.55 31.63
CA VAL A 215 -4.11 -11.37 32.50
C VAL A 215 -4.32 -10.16 31.59
N LEU A 216 -5.58 -9.88 31.25
CA LEU A 216 -5.97 -8.65 30.59
C LEU A 216 -6.07 -7.54 31.65
N ALA A 217 -4.95 -6.86 31.87
CA ALA A 217 -4.95 -5.59 32.60
C ALA A 217 -5.69 -4.54 31.77
N TYR A 218 -7.02 -4.50 31.89
CA TYR A 218 -7.80 -3.38 31.39
C TYR A 218 -7.47 -2.15 32.23
N LEU A 219 -6.66 -1.25 31.67
CA LEU A 219 -6.51 0.12 32.15
C LEU A 219 -7.88 0.79 32.10
N VAL A 220 -8.62 0.77 33.20
CA VAL A 220 -9.67 1.77 33.44
C VAL A 220 -8.93 3.08 33.62
N ARG A 221 -8.66 3.82 32.53
CA ARG A 221 -8.24 5.22 32.63
C ARG A 221 -9.37 5.94 33.39
N PRO A 222 -9.15 6.46 34.61
CA PRO A 222 -10.13 7.33 35.21
C PRO A 222 -10.25 8.54 34.28
N ARG A 223 -11.46 8.78 33.77
CA ARG A 223 -11.80 9.98 33.04
C ARG A 223 -11.67 11.13 34.05
N VAL A 224 -10.51 11.78 34.08
CA VAL A 224 -10.30 12.96 34.91
C VAL A 224 -11.20 14.04 34.30
N ALA A 225 -12.32 14.29 34.96
CA ALA A 225 -13.15 15.46 34.70
C ALA A 225 -12.34 16.69 35.10
N HIS A 226 -12.09 17.56 34.12
CA HIS A 226 -11.76 18.97 34.35
C HIS A 226 -12.91 19.80 33.79
#